data_AF-A0A0G4KM31-F1
#
_entry.id   AF-A0A0G4KM31-F1
#
_cell.length_a   1.000
_cell.length_b   1.000
_cell.length_c   1.000
_cell.angle_alpha   90.00
_cell.angle_beta   90.00
_cell.angle_gamma   90.00
#
_symmetry.space_group_name_H-M   'P 1'
#
loop_
_entity.id
_entity.type
_entity.pdbx_description
1 polymer ?
#
loop_
_entity_poly.entity_id
_entity_poly.type
_entity_poly.pdbx_seq_one_letter_code
_entity_poly.pdbx_strand_id
1 'polypeptide(L)'
;MNYLHAPYKAASKISNEDFLYTLSTCVTEPIRFMRLYEWRALTDAEVCAIGTFWKAIGDAMDIRYDGYLDRAGAWRDGIDFAEDITAWAKTYELQAMKPSRSNIKPSRELARLMIWHVPGFMKPFAVHVLTVLMGDRVRDAFMYPEPPISAALFAYLALAVRRLAVRHLCLPRLFPKRYFSKEDPATGRVNHYTYLVHPYYIPATLWARFGPTSWLTRAVGGFPPGDVDMLPQGYLFEEVGPAREVGQGVEEMADGVEALRARKRGRCPFS
;
A
#
# COMPACT_ATOMS: atom_id res chain seq x y z
N MET A 1 -12.70 -7.18 -2.12
CA MET A 1 -11.35 -7.81 -2.07
C MET A 1 -11.43 -9.33 -2.14
N ASN A 2 -12.29 -9.99 -1.37
CA ASN A 2 -12.45 -11.46 -1.41
C ASN A 2 -12.86 -11.97 -2.80
N TYR A 3 -13.85 -11.32 -3.42
CA TYR A 3 -14.27 -11.63 -4.81
C TYR A 3 -13.09 -11.69 -5.79
N LEU A 4 -12.25 -10.65 -5.82
CA LEU A 4 -11.12 -10.55 -6.75
C LEU A 4 -10.10 -11.69 -6.60
N HIS A 5 -9.97 -12.26 -5.40
CA HIS A 5 -9.01 -13.32 -5.14
C HIS A 5 -9.63 -14.72 -5.15
N ALA A 6 -10.96 -14.84 -5.06
CA ALA A 6 -11.65 -16.12 -4.96
C ALA A 6 -11.34 -17.07 -6.14
N PRO A 7 -11.33 -16.62 -7.42
CA PRO A 7 -10.97 -17.49 -8.54
C PRO A 7 -9.56 -18.06 -8.44
N TYR A 8 -8.61 -17.24 -7.96
CA TYR A 8 -7.20 -17.65 -7.82
C TYR A 8 -7.01 -18.62 -6.64
N LYS A 9 -7.75 -18.44 -5.54
CA LYS A 9 -7.77 -19.39 -4.43
C LYS A 9 -8.39 -20.73 -4.86
N ALA A 10 -9.51 -20.70 -5.58
CA ALA A 10 -10.18 -21.89 -6.10
C ALA A 10 -9.30 -22.67 -7.09
N ALA A 11 -8.50 -21.96 -7.89
CA ALA A 11 -7.54 -22.56 -8.81
C ALA A 11 -6.17 -22.91 -8.18
N SER A 12 -6.05 -22.82 -6.85
CA SER A 12 -4.80 -23.06 -6.09
C SER A 12 -3.60 -22.26 -6.61
N LYS A 13 -3.84 -21.05 -7.13
CA LYS A 13 -2.80 -20.13 -7.61
C LYS A 13 -2.29 -19.20 -6.52
N ILE A 14 -3.08 -19.02 -5.46
CA ILE A 14 -2.69 -18.25 -4.30
C ILE A 14 -2.99 -19.11 -3.07
N SER A 15 -1.94 -19.48 -2.36
CA SER A 15 -2.02 -20.25 -1.12
C SER A 15 -2.38 -19.35 0.07
N ASN A 16 -2.68 -19.98 1.21
CA ASN A 16 -2.86 -19.23 2.46
C ASN A 16 -1.57 -18.50 2.89
N GLU A 17 -0.41 -19.11 2.67
CA GLU A 17 0.89 -18.51 2.99
C GLU A 17 1.16 -17.27 2.14
N ASP A 18 0.81 -17.29 0.85
CA ASP A 18 0.96 -16.11 -0.03
C ASP A 18 0.12 -14.93 0.48
N PHE A 19 -1.11 -15.22 0.95
CA PHE A 19 -2.00 -14.25 1.58
C PHE A 19 -1.42 -13.73 2.90
N LEU A 20 -0.97 -14.64 3.77
CA LEU A 20 -0.42 -14.30 5.08
C LEU A 20 0.88 -13.49 4.93
N TYR A 21 1.72 -13.81 3.94
CA TYR A 21 2.92 -13.04 3.63
C TYR A 21 2.57 -11.64 3.13
N THR A 22 1.62 -11.53 2.22
CA THR A 22 1.15 -10.21 1.75
C THR A 22 0.63 -9.38 2.93
N LEU A 23 -0.20 -9.96 3.80
CA LEU A 23 -0.68 -9.31 5.02
C LEU A 23 0.48 -8.89 5.93
N SER A 24 1.49 -9.74 6.09
CA SER A 24 2.65 -9.45 6.94
C SER A 24 3.35 -8.18 6.49
N THR A 25 3.54 -7.96 5.18
CA THR A 25 4.21 -6.76 4.67
C THR A 25 3.45 -5.48 5.01
N CYS A 26 2.11 -5.53 5.07
CA CYS A 26 1.28 -4.39 5.48
C CYS A 26 1.43 -4.04 6.96
N VAL A 27 1.78 -5.02 7.80
CA VAL A 27 2.05 -4.83 9.23
C VAL A 27 3.51 -4.38 9.45
N THR A 28 4.46 -5.14 8.90
CA THR A 28 5.87 -5.04 9.25
C THR A 28 6.57 -3.85 8.62
N GLU A 29 6.30 -3.56 7.35
CA GLU A 29 7.05 -2.54 6.61
C GLU A 29 6.79 -1.12 7.13
N PRO A 30 5.56 -0.69 7.45
CA PRO A 30 5.33 0.61 8.06
C PRO A 30 6.06 0.76 9.40
N ILE A 31 6.00 -0.25 10.27
CA ILE A 31 6.67 -0.22 11.59
C ILE A 31 8.19 -0.12 11.40
N ARG A 32 8.76 -0.95 10.50
CA ARG A 32 10.19 -0.96 10.19
C ARG A 32 10.64 0.37 9.58
N PHE A 33 9.89 0.91 8.63
CA PHE A 33 10.21 2.17 7.94
C PHE A 33 10.20 3.34 8.93
N MET A 34 9.17 3.44 9.77
CA MET A 34 9.07 4.50 10.79
C MET A 34 10.26 4.43 11.77
N ARG A 35 10.65 3.22 12.19
CA ARG A 35 11.79 3.02 13.10
C ARG A 35 13.12 3.43 12.48
N LEU A 36 13.35 3.10 11.21
CA LEU A 36 14.64 3.31 10.55
C LEU A 36 14.81 4.71 9.97
N TYR A 37 13.76 5.27 9.38
CA TYR A 37 13.90 6.42 8.47
C TYR A 37 13.08 7.65 8.86
N GLU A 38 12.17 7.54 9.82
CA GLU A 38 11.37 8.68 10.28
C GLU A 38 11.95 9.35 11.53
N TRP A 39 11.42 10.53 11.85
CA TRP A 39 11.93 11.35 12.95
C TRP A 39 11.77 10.70 14.33
N ARG A 40 10.78 9.82 14.48
CA ARG A 40 10.56 8.95 15.64
C ARG A 40 10.06 7.58 15.23
N ALA A 41 10.28 6.59 16.11
CA ALA A 41 9.59 5.32 16.04
C ALA A 41 8.11 5.47 16.38
N LEU A 42 7.31 4.48 16.00
CA LEU A 42 5.93 4.34 16.47
C LEU A 42 5.91 4.00 17.96
N THR A 43 4.92 4.53 18.66
CA THR A 43 4.61 4.16 20.04
C THR A 43 3.94 2.80 20.10
N ASP A 44 3.96 2.16 21.26
CA ASP A 44 3.29 0.86 21.48
C ASP A 44 1.81 0.91 21.12
N ALA A 45 1.12 2.02 21.44
CA ALA A 45 -0.28 2.22 21.07
C ALA A 45 -0.48 2.26 19.54
N GLU A 46 0.43 2.90 18.79
CA GLU A 46 0.36 2.95 17.33
C GLU A 46 0.69 1.59 16.70
N VAL A 47 1.66 0.85 17.24
CA VAL A 47 1.97 -0.52 16.82
C VAL A 47 0.78 -1.44 17.08
N CYS A 48 0.19 -1.36 18.27
CA CYS A 48 -1.01 -2.11 18.65
C CYS A 48 -2.17 -1.80 17.69
N ALA A 49 -2.39 -0.52 17.34
CA ALA A 49 -3.42 -0.13 16.39
C ALA A 49 -3.18 -0.69 14.98
N ILE A 50 -1.94 -0.68 14.48
CA ILE A 50 -1.56 -1.28 13.19
C ILE A 50 -1.84 -2.79 13.21
N GLY A 51 -1.35 -3.50 14.23
CA GLY A 51 -1.57 -4.94 14.36
C GLY A 51 -3.05 -5.31 14.47
N THR A 52 -3.80 -4.55 15.26
CA THR A 52 -5.26 -4.70 15.41
C THR A 52 -5.99 -4.51 14.09
N PHE A 53 -5.68 -3.43 13.37
CA PHE A 53 -6.33 -3.10 12.10
C PHE A 53 -6.07 -4.17 11.03
N TRP A 54 -4.82 -4.58 10.86
CA TRP A 54 -4.46 -5.57 9.84
C TRP A 54 -4.88 -6.99 10.22
N LYS A 55 -4.90 -7.35 11.51
CA LYS A 55 -5.50 -8.62 11.95
C LYS A 55 -6.98 -8.67 11.59
N ALA A 56 -7.72 -7.59 11.83
CA ALA A 56 -9.14 -7.51 11.45
C ALA A 56 -9.34 -7.62 9.92
N ILE A 57 -8.44 -7.05 9.10
CA ILE A 57 -8.47 -7.25 7.64
C ILE A 57 -8.16 -8.70 7.29
N GLY A 58 -7.16 -9.33 7.92
CA GLY A 58 -6.83 -10.73 7.66
C GLY A 58 -7.98 -11.67 8.01
N ASP A 59 -8.65 -11.46 9.14
CA ASP A 59 -9.89 -12.15 9.50
C ASP A 59 -10.98 -11.95 8.44
N ALA A 60 -11.18 -10.70 7.98
CA ALA A 60 -12.16 -10.35 6.95
C ALA A 60 -11.86 -10.98 5.57
N MET A 61 -10.60 -11.32 5.33
CA MET A 61 -10.13 -12.01 4.13
C MET A 61 -10.02 -13.53 4.31
N ASP A 62 -10.49 -14.05 5.44
CA ASP A 62 -10.48 -15.46 5.83
C ASP A 62 -9.07 -16.07 5.71
N ILE A 63 -8.06 -15.32 6.16
CA ILE A 63 -6.68 -15.80 6.31
C ILE A 63 -6.60 -16.69 7.53
N ARG A 64 -6.05 -17.89 7.35
CA ARG A 64 -5.83 -18.83 8.46
C ARG A 64 -4.49 -18.57 9.11
N TYR A 65 -4.46 -18.63 10.43
CA TYR A 65 -3.26 -18.42 11.23
C TYR A 65 -2.76 -19.70 11.90
N ASP A 66 -3.66 -20.64 12.21
CA ASP A 66 -3.33 -21.90 12.84
C ASP A 66 -2.37 -22.72 11.98
N GLY A 67 -1.30 -23.22 12.60
CA GLY A 67 -0.23 -23.96 11.91
C GLY A 67 0.78 -23.08 11.16
N TYR A 68 0.56 -21.76 11.11
CA TYR A 68 1.51 -20.81 10.54
C TYR A 68 2.15 -19.91 11.60
N LEU A 69 1.35 -19.36 12.51
CA LEU A 69 1.81 -18.45 13.56
C LEU A 69 1.86 -19.17 14.90
N ASP A 70 2.96 -18.99 15.65
CA ASP A 70 3.23 -19.77 16.86
C ASP A 70 2.24 -19.47 18.00
N ARG A 71 1.71 -18.23 18.04
CA ARG A 71 0.75 -17.77 19.05
C ARG A 71 -0.65 -17.61 18.48
N ALA A 72 -0.97 -18.27 17.37
CA ALA A 72 -2.31 -18.26 16.79
C ALA A 72 -3.39 -18.55 17.84
N GLY A 73 -4.36 -17.64 17.96
CA GLY A 73 -5.45 -17.75 18.94
C GLY A 73 -5.09 -17.39 20.39
N ALA A 74 -3.82 -17.06 20.68
CA ALA A 74 -3.33 -16.73 22.02
C ALA A 74 -2.71 -15.33 22.15
N TRP A 75 -2.89 -14.46 21.14
CA TRP A 75 -2.41 -13.07 21.20
C TRP A 75 -3.20 -12.24 22.19
N ARG A 76 -2.51 -11.46 23.02
CA ARG A 76 -3.14 -10.54 23.98
C ARG A 76 -3.66 -9.28 23.31
N ASP A 77 -2.92 -8.77 22.33
CA ASP A 77 -3.21 -7.53 21.62
C ASP A 77 -2.57 -7.48 20.23
N GLY A 78 -2.66 -6.31 19.58
CA GLY A 78 -2.10 -6.10 18.25
C GLY A 78 -0.57 -6.13 18.18
N ILE A 79 0.12 -5.87 19.30
CA ILE A 79 1.59 -5.96 19.35
C ILE A 79 1.98 -7.43 19.29
N ASP A 80 1.36 -8.27 20.12
CA ASP A 80 1.63 -9.71 20.13
C ASP A 80 1.43 -10.34 18.75
N PHE A 81 0.36 -9.96 18.05
CA PHE A 81 0.10 -10.40 16.67
C PHE A 81 1.18 -9.88 15.71
N ALA A 82 1.53 -8.59 15.78
CA ALA A 82 2.52 -7.98 14.90
C ALA A 82 3.91 -8.62 15.07
N GLU A 83 4.30 -8.97 16.29
CA GLU A 83 5.55 -9.66 16.58
C GLU A 83 5.56 -11.08 16.01
N ASP A 84 4.46 -11.83 16.17
CA ASP A 84 4.33 -13.22 15.73
C ASP A 84 4.40 -13.32 14.20
N ILE A 85 3.59 -12.52 13.51
CA ILE A 85 3.60 -12.47 12.04
C ILE A 85 4.93 -11.94 11.50
N THR A 86 5.62 -11.05 12.22
CA THR A 86 6.97 -10.59 11.85
C THR A 86 8.00 -11.73 11.95
N ALA A 87 7.93 -12.54 13.00
CA ALA A 87 8.83 -13.68 13.18
C ALA A 87 8.59 -14.71 12.07
N TRP A 88 7.33 -15.06 11.80
CA TRP A 88 6.96 -15.96 10.72
C TRP A 88 7.41 -15.44 9.34
N ALA A 89 7.15 -14.16 9.02
CA ALA A 89 7.50 -13.58 7.73
C ALA A 89 9.00 -13.63 7.43
N LYS A 90 9.87 -13.41 8.45
CA LYS A 90 11.33 -13.54 8.29
C LYS A 90 11.73 -14.94 7.86
N THR A 91 11.12 -15.96 8.45
CA THR A 91 11.37 -17.38 8.12
C THR A 91 10.82 -17.71 6.74
N TYR A 92 9.60 -17.27 6.44
CA TYR A 92 8.97 -17.45 5.14
C TYR A 92 9.82 -16.84 4.01
N GLU A 93 10.32 -15.61 4.18
CA GLU A 93 11.18 -14.97 3.19
C GLU A 93 12.50 -15.73 2.95
N LEU A 94 13.10 -16.30 3.99
CA LEU A 94 14.31 -17.12 3.83
C LEU A 94 14.05 -18.35 2.95
N GLN A 95 12.83 -18.88 2.95
CA GLN A 95 12.44 -20.07 2.21
C GLN A 95 11.93 -19.72 0.81
N ALA A 96 11.02 -18.75 0.70
CA ALA A 96 10.23 -18.48 -0.49
C ALA A 96 10.69 -17.26 -1.31
N MET A 97 11.32 -16.24 -0.70
CA MET A 97 11.74 -15.02 -1.42
C MET A 97 13.07 -15.24 -2.16
N LYS A 98 13.00 -16.00 -3.25
CA LYS A 98 14.14 -16.38 -4.09
C LYS A 98 14.15 -15.61 -5.43
N PRO A 99 15.32 -15.45 -6.06
CA PRO A 99 15.43 -14.93 -7.43
C PRO A 99 14.54 -15.71 -8.41
N SER A 100 13.66 -15.02 -9.11
CA SER A 100 12.82 -15.64 -10.15
C SER A 100 12.70 -14.76 -11.39
N ARG A 101 12.81 -15.39 -12.56
CA ARG A 101 12.64 -14.72 -13.86
C ARG A 101 11.22 -14.16 -14.04
N SER A 102 10.22 -14.78 -13.41
CA SER A 102 8.83 -14.29 -13.43
C SER A 102 8.70 -12.89 -12.83
N ASN A 103 9.62 -12.51 -11.93
CA ASN A 103 9.56 -11.23 -11.22
C ASN A 103 10.12 -10.07 -12.04
N ILE A 104 10.89 -10.33 -13.10
CA ILE A 104 11.59 -9.29 -13.85
C ILE A 104 10.59 -8.31 -14.46
N LYS A 105 9.64 -8.79 -15.27
CA LYS A 105 8.65 -7.91 -15.91
C LYS A 105 7.85 -7.07 -14.90
N PRO A 106 7.15 -7.66 -13.90
CA PRO A 106 6.35 -6.86 -12.96
C PRO A 106 7.18 -5.89 -12.14
N SER A 107 8.38 -6.29 -11.68
CA SER A 107 9.24 -5.38 -10.89
C SER A 107 9.78 -4.21 -11.70
N ARG A 108 10.06 -4.38 -13.01
CA ARG A 108 10.49 -3.29 -13.89
C ARG A 108 9.34 -2.35 -14.23
N GLU A 109 8.13 -2.86 -14.46
CA GLU A 109 6.95 -1.99 -14.65
C GLU A 109 6.62 -1.21 -13.38
N LEU A 110 6.68 -1.85 -12.21
CA LEU A 110 6.50 -1.17 -10.93
C LEU A 110 7.54 -0.05 -10.74
N ALA A 111 8.82 -0.32 -11.01
CA ALA A 111 9.86 0.71 -10.92
C ALA A 111 9.59 1.89 -11.85
N ARG A 112 9.15 1.65 -13.10
CA ARG A 112 8.78 2.72 -14.05
C ARG A 112 7.61 3.57 -13.54
N LEU A 113 6.61 2.95 -12.93
CA LEU A 113 5.49 3.66 -12.31
C LEU A 113 5.96 4.53 -11.14
N MET A 114 6.83 3.98 -10.28
CA MET A 114 7.37 4.70 -9.12
C MET A 114 8.21 5.93 -9.50
N ILE A 115 8.95 5.87 -10.61
CA ILE A 115 9.79 6.97 -11.11
C ILE A 115 9.15 7.74 -12.27
N TRP A 116 7.83 7.65 -12.45
CA TRP A 116 7.13 8.23 -13.60
C TRP A 116 7.47 9.72 -13.79
N HIS A 117 7.35 10.51 -12.72
CA HIS A 117 7.58 11.96 -12.71
C HIS A 117 9.07 12.35 -12.65
N VAL A 118 10.00 11.40 -12.61
CA VAL A 118 11.43 11.68 -12.63
C VAL A 118 11.86 12.06 -14.06
N PRO A 119 12.59 13.16 -14.26
CA PRO A 119 13.10 13.55 -15.57
C PRO A 119 13.91 12.42 -16.24
N GLY A 120 13.78 12.27 -17.55
CA GLY A 120 14.35 11.13 -18.29
C GLY A 120 15.84 10.88 -18.03
N PHE A 121 16.64 11.95 -17.96
CA PHE A 121 18.08 11.87 -17.70
C PHE A 121 18.43 11.38 -16.28
N MET A 122 17.52 11.52 -15.32
CA MET A 122 17.71 11.08 -13.94
C MET A 122 17.19 9.65 -13.69
N LYS A 123 16.38 9.09 -14.60
CA LYS A 123 15.75 7.77 -14.40
C LYS A 123 16.75 6.65 -14.12
N PRO A 124 17.90 6.52 -14.80
CA PRO A 124 18.88 5.47 -14.49
C PRO A 124 19.37 5.55 -13.04
N PHE A 125 19.68 6.75 -12.56
CA PHE A 125 20.10 6.95 -11.17
C PHE A 125 18.95 6.71 -10.19
N ALA A 126 17.73 7.14 -10.51
CA ALA A 126 16.55 6.90 -9.68
C ALA A 126 16.23 5.41 -9.52
N VAL A 127 16.49 4.58 -10.54
CA VAL A 127 16.40 3.12 -10.41
C VAL A 127 17.39 2.60 -9.37
N HIS A 128 18.65 3.07 -9.37
CA HIS A 128 19.61 2.68 -8.34
C HIS A 128 19.19 3.11 -6.93
N VAL A 129 18.65 4.32 -6.78
CA VAL A 129 18.11 4.78 -5.49
C VAL A 129 16.95 3.88 -5.04
N LEU A 130 16.06 3.53 -5.96
CA LEU A 130 14.94 2.62 -5.66
C LEU A 130 15.43 1.23 -5.23
N THR A 131 16.46 0.67 -5.89
CA THR A 131 17.00 -0.65 -5.54
C THR A 131 17.75 -0.65 -4.20
N VAL A 132 18.32 0.48 -3.77
CA VAL A 132 18.84 0.63 -2.40
C VAL A 132 17.71 0.47 -1.39
N LEU A 133 16.57 1.12 -1.61
CA LEU A 133 15.43 1.10 -0.69
C LEU A 133 14.72 -0.26 -0.61
N MET A 134 14.82 -1.08 -1.66
CA MET A 134 14.33 -2.46 -1.68
C MET A 134 15.06 -3.37 -0.67
N GLY A 135 16.32 -3.07 -0.35
CA GLY A 135 17.19 -3.96 0.41
C GLY A 135 17.61 -5.20 -0.40
N ASP A 136 18.58 -5.96 0.12
CA ASP A 136 19.26 -7.00 -0.66
C ASP A 136 18.35 -8.13 -1.10
N ARG A 137 17.51 -8.65 -0.20
CA ARG A 137 16.69 -9.83 -0.50
C ARG A 137 15.66 -9.57 -1.62
N VAL A 138 14.96 -8.44 -1.55
CA VAL A 138 13.99 -8.05 -2.59
C VAL A 138 14.71 -7.70 -3.89
N ARG A 139 15.85 -7.00 -3.81
CA ARG A 139 16.69 -6.69 -4.97
C ARG A 139 17.11 -7.96 -5.71
N ASP A 140 17.58 -8.97 -4.97
CA ASP A 140 17.98 -10.27 -5.50
C ASP A 140 16.78 -11.05 -6.05
N ALA A 141 15.66 -11.07 -5.34
CA ALA A 141 14.41 -11.70 -5.78
C ALA A 141 13.90 -11.13 -7.13
N PHE A 142 14.12 -9.83 -7.35
CA PHE A 142 13.79 -9.10 -8.58
C PHE A 142 14.94 -9.05 -9.60
N MET A 143 16.06 -9.70 -9.31
CA MET A 143 17.24 -9.78 -10.17
C MET A 143 17.73 -8.40 -10.62
N TYR A 144 17.70 -7.41 -9.72
CA TYR A 144 18.32 -6.10 -9.95
C TYR A 144 19.82 -6.16 -9.65
N PRO A 145 20.67 -5.48 -10.44
CA PRO A 145 22.09 -5.36 -10.13
C PRO A 145 22.29 -4.60 -8.81
N GLU A 146 23.44 -4.82 -8.19
CA GLU A 146 23.86 -4.08 -7.01
C GLU A 146 23.97 -2.57 -7.33
N PRO A 147 23.35 -1.68 -6.53
CA PRO A 147 23.44 -0.26 -6.75
C PRO A 147 24.83 0.29 -6.40
N PRO A 148 25.31 1.33 -7.11
CA PRO A 148 26.57 1.98 -6.74
C PRO A 148 26.46 2.63 -5.36
N ILE A 149 27.60 2.71 -4.66
CA ILE A 149 27.71 3.33 -3.32
C ILE A 149 27.18 4.78 -3.32
N SER A 150 27.36 5.51 -4.43
CA SER A 150 26.83 6.88 -4.57
C SER A 150 25.30 6.95 -4.47
N ALA A 151 24.59 5.98 -5.03
CA ALA A 151 23.13 5.90 -4.92
C ALA A 151 22.70 5.57 -3.48
N ALA A 152 23.44 4.68 -2.80
CA ALA A 152 23.18 4.36 -1.40
C ALA A 152 23.40 5.56 -0.48
N LEU A 153 24.53 6.25 -0.64
CA LEU A 153 24.84 7.47 0.10
C LEU A 153 23.77 8.53 -0.13
N PHE A 154 23.37 8.76 -1.38
CA PHE A 154 22.32 9.72 -1.71
C PHE A 154 20.98 9.35 -1.05
N ALA A 155 20.54 8.09 -1.14
CA ALA A 155 19.28 7.64 -0.58
C ALA A 155 19.22 7.85 0.94
N TYR A 156 20.26 7.40 1.67
CA TYR A 156 20.29 7.52 3.13
C TYR A 156 20.49 8.97 3.59
N LEU A 157 21.30 9.77 2.88
CA LEU A 157 21.45 11.19 3.18
C LEU A 157 20.13 11.93 2.96
N ALA A 158 19.42 11.67 1.86
CA ALA A 158 18.12 12.27 1.58
C ALA A 158 17.09 11.92 2.67
N LEU A 159 17.05 10.66 3.12
CA LEU A 159 16.20 10.24 4.23
C LEU A 159 16.59 10.91 5.54
N ALA A 160 17.89 11.05 5.85
CA ALA A 160 18.37 11.73 7.04
C ALA A 160 18.04 13.24 7.04
N VAL A 161 18.24 13.92 5.92
CA VAL A 161 17.86 15.33 5.74
C VAL A 161 16.35 15.49 5.90
N ARG A 162 15.55 14.64 5.24
CA ARG A 162 14.09 14.64 5.39
C ARG A 162 13.68 14.43 6.84
N ARG A 163 14.30 13.48 7.55
CA ARG A 163 14.05 13.21 8.97
C ARG A 163 14.23 14.46 9.83
N LEU A 164 15.32 15.20 9.62
CA LEU A 164 15.60 16.45 10.34
C LEU A 164 14.61 17.56 9.96
N ALA A 165 14.31 17.71 8.66
CA ALA A 165 13.34 18.69 8.18
C ALA A 165 11.95 18.44 8.77
N VAL A 166 11.46 17.20 8.76
CA VAL A 166 10.16 16.85 9.35
C VAL A 166 10.14 17.11 10.85
N ARG A 167 11.23 16.82 11.57
CA ARG A 167 11.29 17.03 13.03
C ARG A 167 11.28 18.51 13.43
N HIS A 168 11.96 19.37 12.66
CA HIS A 168 12.26 20.74 13.08
C HIS A 168 11.55 21.82 12.28
N LEU A 169 11.10 21.53 11.05
CA LEU A 169 10.52 22.52 10.13
C LEU A 169 9.04 22.26 9.85
N CYS A 170 8.54 21.03 10.04
CA CYS A 170 7.12 20.71 9.83
C CYS A 170 6.32 20.92 11.12
N LEU A 171 5.32 21.80 11.06
CA LEU A 171 4.37 22.01 12.15
C LEU A 171 3.42 20.82 12.32
N PRO A 172 2.91 20.57 13.54
CA PRO A 172 1.88 19.56 13.75
C PRO A 172 0.66 19.85 12.89
N ARG A 173 0.03 18.78 12.40
CA ARG A 173 -1.13 18.91 11.51
C ARG A 173 -2.34 19.36 12.33
N LEU A 174 -2.90 20.53 11.99
CA LEU A 174 -4.09 21.08 12.66
C LEU A 174 -5.41 20.47 12.17
N PHE A 175 -5.42 19.88 10.97
CA PHE A 175 -6.63 19.31 10.36
C PHE A 175 -6.35 17.91 9.82
N PRO A 176 -7.28 16.95 9.94
CA PRO A 176 -7.07 15.62 9.40
C PRO A 176 -6.90 15.68 7.88
N LYS A 177 -5.99 14.86 7.34
CA LYS A 177 -5.84 14.71 5.89
C LYS A 177 -7.04 13.92 5.37
N ARG A 178 -7.82 14.52 4.47
CA ARG A 178 -8.97 13.89 3.83
C ARG A 178 -8.55 13.29 2.50
N TYR A 179 -8.70 11.98 2.37
CA TYR A 179 -8.36 11.25 1.15
C TYR A 179 -9.57 11.07 0.23
N PHE A 180 -10.75 10.90 0.83
CA PHE A 180 -12.01 10.63 0.13
C PHE A 180 -13.03 11.73 0.41
N SER A 181 -13.94 11.95 -0.54
CA SER A 181 -15.15 12.74 -0.33
C SER A 181 -16.14 11.97 0.56
N LYS A 182 -17.17 12.68 1.02
CA LYS A 182 -18.40 11.99 1.42
C LYS A 182 -19.09 11.42 0.17
N GLU A 183 -19.93 10.42 0.36
CA GLU A 183 -20.83 9.93 -0.68
C GLU A 183 -21.73 11.09 -1.14
N ASP A 184 -21.81 11.27 -2.45
CA ASP A 184 -22.75 12.21 -3.06
C ASP A 184 -24.20 11.73 -2.80
N PRO A 185 -25.08 12.53 -2.17
CA PRO A 185 -26.45 12.13 -1.88
C PRO A 185 -27.28 11.76 -3.12
N ALA A 186 -26.97 12.32 -4.29
CA ALA A 186 -27.73 12.08 -5.51
C ALA A 186 -27.23 10.85 -6.28
N THR A 187 -25.91 10.62 -6.27
CA THR A 187 -25.29 9.59 -7.12
C THR A 187 -24.67 8.43 -6.34
N GLY A 188 -24.48 8.57 -5.02
CA GLY A 188 -23.76 7.61 -4.19
C GLY A 188 -22.24 7.58 -4.42
N ARG A 189 -21.72 8.40 -5.34
CA ARG A 189 -20.32 8.34 -5.77
C ARG A 189 -19.38 8.93 -4.72
N VAL A 190 -18.18 8.36 -4.67
CA VAL A 190 -17.07 8.85 -3.86
C VAL A 190 -15.94 9.30 -4.77
N ASN A 191 -15.36 10.46 -4.45
CA ASN A 191 -14.17 10.97 -5.07
C ASN A 191 -12.94 10.71 -4.21
N HIS A 192 -11.79 10.63 -4.87
CA HIS A 192 -10.49 10.64 -4.22
C HIS A 192 -9.81 12.00 -4.43
N TYR A 193 -8.93 12.41 -3.53
CA TYR A 193 -8.27 13.73 -3.59
C TYR A 193 -6.76 13.68 -3.82
N THR A 194 -6.18 12.49 -3.94
CA THR A 194 -4.73 12.34 -4.16
C THR A 194 -4.47 11.29 -5.24
N TYR A 195 -3.34 11.37 -5.93
CA TYR A 195 -2.96 10.35 -6.89
C TYR A 195 -1.45 10.26 -7.00
N LEU A 196 -0.97 9.11 -7.46
CA LEU A 196 0.44 8.88 -7.70
C LEU A 196 0.82 9.29 -9.13
N VAL A 197 0.17 8.66 -10.13
CA VAL A 197 0.50 8.86 -11.55
C VAL A 197 -0.68 9.51 -12.30
N HIS A 198 -1.85 8.88 -12.27
CA HIS A 198 -3.04 9.33 -12.99
C HIS A 198 -4.16 9.75 -12.04
N PRO A 199 -4.89 10.83 -12.35
CA PRO A 199 -5.90 11.42 -11.48
C PRO A 199 -7.26 10.69 -11.56
N TYR A 200 -7.27 9.37 -11.40
CA TYR A 200 -8.52 8.60 -11.35
C TYR A 200 -9.40 9.06 -10.20
N TYR A 201 -10.68 9.31 -10.50
CA TYR A 201 -11.72 9.65 -9.52
C TYR A 201 -11.55 11.02 -8.84
N ILE A 202 -10.69 11.87 -9.38
CA ILE A 202 -10.41 13.19 -8.80
C ILE A 202 -11.30 14.25 -9.47
N PRO A 203 -12.01 15.07 -8.68
CA PRO A 203 -12.90 16.07 -9.24
C PRO A 203 -12.10 17.14 -9.99
N ALA A 204 -12.55 17.45 -11.21
CA ALA A 204 -11.93 18.42 -12.11
C ALA A 204 -12.29 19.88 -11.75
N THR A 205 -12.11 20.25 -10.48
CA THR A 205 -12.35 21.63 -10.00
C THR A 205 -11.36 22.62 -10.61
N LEU A 206 -11.71 23.91 -10.66
CA LEU A 206 -10.80 24.95 -11.19
C LEU A 206 -9.44 24.94 -10.49
N TRP A 207 -9.42 24.78 -9.16
CA TRP A 207 -8.18 24.68 -8.41
C TRP A 207 -7.38 23.40 -8.75
N ALA A 208 -8.05 22.26 -8.86
CA ALA A 208 -7.39 21.01 -9.23
C ALA A 208 -6.82 21.03 -10.67
N ARG A 209 -7.37 21.86 -11.55
CA ARG A 209 -6.91 21.99 -12.95
C ARG A 209 -5.83 23.04 -13.14
N PHE A 210 -5.92 24.16 -12.44
CA PHE A 210 -5.09 25.36 -12.69
C PHE A 210 -4.26 25.80 -11.47
N GLY A 211 -4.32 25.05 -10.38
CA GLY A 211 -3.54 25.33 -9.18
C GLY A 211 -2.03 25.07 -9.38
N PRO A 212 -1.19 25.52 -8.44
CA PRO A 212 0.27 25.40 -8.54
C PRO A 212 0.75 23.95 -8.71
N THR A 213 0.12 23.02 -8.02
CA THR A 213 0.43 21.58 -8.13
C THR A 213 0.18 21.07 -9.53
N SER A 214 -0.89 21.50 -10.18
CA SER A 214 -1.27 21.07 -11.52
C SER A 214 -0.30 21.57 -12.58
N TRP A 215 0.23 22.80 -12.44
CA TRP A 215 1.30 23.32 -13.28
C TRP A 215 2.59 22.52 -13.13
N LEU A 216 2.99 22.19 -11.90
CA LEU A 216 4.14 21.32 -11.64
C LEU A 216 3.93 19.93 -12.24
N THR A 217 2.75 19.34 -12.07
CA THR A 217 2.41 18.05 -12.66
C THR A 217 2.54 18.07 -14.17
N ARG A 218 2.05 19.11 -14.86
CA ARG A 218 2.23 19.26 -16.32
C ARG A 218 3.70 19.37 -16.70
N ALA A 219 4.49 20.13 -15.94
CA ALA A 219 5.92 20.34 -16.21
C ALA A 219 6.73 19.03 -16.15
N VAL A 220 6.31 18.07 -15.31
CA VAL A 220 6.93 16.73 -15.22
C VAL A 220 6.25 15.66 -16.09
N GLY A 221 5.36 16.07 -17.01
CA GLY A 221 4.69 15.15 -17.96
C GLY A 221 3.52 14.36 -17.36
N GLY A 222 2.98 14.79 -16.22
CA GLY A 222 1.79 14.22 -15.61
C GLY A 222 0.49 14.84 -16.13
N PHE A 223 -0.63 14.20 -15.77
CA PHE A 223 -1.97 14.62 -16.17
C PHE A 223 -2.71 15.21 -14.97
N PRO A 224 -3.18 16.46 -15.04
CA PRO A 224 -4.06 17.00 -14.02
C PRO A 224 -5.50 16.51 -14.22
N PRO A 225 -6.34 16.54 -13.17
CA PRO A 225 -7.72 16.06 -13.23
C PRO A 225 -8.53 16.71 -14.37
N GLY A 226 -9.27 15.90 -15.12
CA GLY A 226 -10.16 16.38 -16.19
C GLY A 226 -9.51 16.66 -17.54
N ASP A 227 -8.19 16.53 -17.69
CA ASP A 227 -7.51 16.62 -19.00
C ASP A 227 -7.55 15.28 -19.77
N VAL A 228 -7.81 14.17 -19.06
CA VAL A 228 -8.04 12.83 -19.62
C VAL A 228 -9.29 12.26 -18.96
N ASP A 229 -10.05 11.43 -19.69
CA ASP A 229 -11.21 10.73 -19.15
C ASP A 229 -10.78 9.69 -18.10
N MET A 230 -10.70 10.17 -16.86
CA MET A 230 -10.24 9.44 -15.68
C MET A 230 -11.33 9.47 -14.59
N LEU A 231 -12.59 9.53 -15.02
CA LEU A 231 -13.78 9.45 -14.18
C LEU A 231 -13.82 10.54 -13.07
N PRO A 232 -13.74 11.84 -13.42
CA PRO A 232 -13.73 12.93 -12.43
C PRO A 232 -15.01 13.02 -11.57
N GLN A 233 -16.11 12.42 -12.03
CA GLN A 233 -17.36 12.26 -11.27
C GLN A 233 -17.24 11.31 -10.07
N GLY A 234 -16.10 10.65 -9.88
CA GLY A 234 -15.90 9.67 -8.82
C GLY A 234 -16.38 8.27 -9.21
N TYR A 235 -16.39 7.36 -8.25
CA TYR A 235 -16.74 5.96 -8.45
C TYR A 235 -17.79 5.48 -7.48
N LEU A 236 -18.52 4.46 -7.93
CA LEU A 236 -19.18 3.50 -7.04
C LEU A 236 -18.21 2.35 -6.75
N PHE A 237 -18.32 1.71 -5.59
CA PHE A 237 -17.37 0.65 -5.20
C PHE A 237 -17.36 -0.52 -6.20
N GLU A 238 -18.51 -0.79 -6.81
CA GLU A 238 -18.78 -1.79 -7.84
C GLU A 238 -18.11 -1.47 -9.19
N GLU A 239 -17.73 -0.22 -9.40
CA GLU A 239 -17.12 0.25 -10.65
C GLU A 239 -15.59 0.29 -10.58
N VAL A 240 -15.00 -0.02 -9.41
CA VAL A 240 -13.55 0.04 -9.22
C VAL A 240 -12.88 -1.14 -9.90
N GLY A 241 -12.20 -0.86 -11.00
CA GLY A 241 -11.35 -1.86 -11.67
C GLY A 241 -11.10 -1.54 -13.14
N PRO A 242 -10.48 -2.48 -13.87
CA PRO A 242 -10.43 -2.44 -15.33
C PRO A 242 -11.84 -2.42 -15.92
N ALA A 243 -12.02 -1.82 -17.09
CA ALA A 243 -13.33 -1.66 -17.75
C ALA A 243 -14.15 -2.96 -17.87
N ARG A 244 -13.48 -4.11 -18.02
CA ARG A 244 -14.13 -5.43 -18.12
C ARG A 244 -14.70 -5.96 -16.79
N GLU A 245 -14.21 -5.46 -15.67
CA GLU A 245 -14.61 -5.88 -14.31
C GLU A 245 -15.66 -4.93 -13.71
N VAL A 246 -15.98 -3.82 -14.38
CA VAL A 246 -16.96 -2.84 -13.92
C VAL A 246 -18.34 -3.50 -13.80
N GLY A 247 -18.94 -3.43 -12.61
CA GLY A 247 -20.23 -4.05 -12.32
C GLY A 247 -20.19 -5.57 -12.15
N GLN A 248 -19.02 -6.19 -12.13
CA GLN A 248 -18.85 -7.60 -11.79
C GLN A 248 -18.72 -7.78 -10.27
N GLY A 249 -19.24 -8.89 -9.74
CA GLY A 249 -19.06 -9.23 -8.32
C GLY A 249 -19.93 -8.42 -7.34
N VAL A 250 -21.00 -7.77 -7.83
CA VAL A 250 -21.85 -6.86 -7.03
C VAL A 250 -22.61 -7.63 -5.94
N GLU A 251 -23.17 -8.79 -6.30
CA GLU A 251 -23.91 -9.64 -5.36
C GLU A 251 -22.96 -10.21 -4.30
N GLU A 252 -21.80 -10.73 -4.70
CA GLU A 252 -20.78 -11.26 -3.80
C GLU A 252 -20.21 -10.18 -2.88
N MET A 253 -20.13 -8.93 -3.36
CA MET A 253 -19.75 -7.80 -2.52
C MET A 253 -20.85 -7.49 -1.50
N ALA A 254 -22.12 -7.47 -1.91
CA ALA A 254 -23.25 -7.24 -1.01
C ALA A 254 -23.29 -8.30 0.10
N ASP A 255 -23.19 -9.57 -0.26
CA ASP A 255 -23.11 -10.70 0.69
C ASP A 255 -21.91 -10.54 1.64
N GLY A 256 -20.75 -10.17 1.10
CA GLY A 256 -19.56 -9.89 1.89
C GLY A 256 -19.76 -8.74 2.87
N VAL A 257 -20.45 -7.67 2.47
CA VAL A 257 -20.80 -6.55 3.35
C VAL A 257 -21.76 -6.99 4.45
N GLU A 258 -22.77 -7.79 4.14
CA GLU A 258 -23.70 -8.34 5.13
C GLU A 258 -22.99 -9.25 6.14
N ALA A 259 -22.14 -10.17 5.66
CA ALA A 259 -21.34 -11.03 6.51
C ALA A 259 -20.42 -10.20 7.43
N LEU A 260 -19.77 -9.17 6.91
CA LEU A 260 -18.92 -8.27 7.71
C LEU A 260 -19.72 -7.39 8.68
N ARG A 261 -20.99 -7.09 8.41
CA ARG A 261 -21.90 -6.40 9.34
C ARG A 261 -22.37 -7.33 10.46
N ALA A 262 -22.59 -8.61 10.15
CA ALA A 262 -22.98 -9.64 11.12
C ALA A 262 -21.84 -10.01 12.08
N ARG A 263 -20.57 -9.89 11.65
CA ARG A 263 -19.41 -10.02 12.54
C ARG A 263 -19.46 -8.93 13.62
N LYS A 264 -19.03 -9.25 14.85
CA LYS A 264 -19.02 -8.33 16.01
C LYS A 264 -18.14 -7.10 15.73
N ARG A 265 -18.71 -6.05 15.12
CA ARG A 265 -18.04 -4.76 14.89
C ARG A 265 -17.87 -4.02 16.22
N GLY A 266 -16.66 -3.50 16.47
CA GLY A 266 -16.40 -2.59 17.59
C GLY A 266 -15.87 -3.22 18.88
N ARG A 267 -15.62 -4.55 18.92
CA ARG A 267 -14.82 -5.17 19.98
C ARG A 267 -13.38 -5.38 19.50
N CYS A 268 -12.43 -5.39 20.44
CA CYS A 268 -11.04 -5.71 20.15
C CYS A 268 -10.98 -7.10 19.49
N PRO A 269 -10.30 -7.30 18.35
CA PRO A 269 -10.25 -8.61 17.69
C PRO A 269 -9.42 -9.65 18.48
N PHE A 270 -8.92 -9.27 19.66
CA PHE A 270 -8.20 -10.10 20.63
C PHE A 270 -9.01 -10.36 21.91
N SER A 271 -10.26 -9.85 22.01
CA SER A 271 -11.15 -10.04 23.17
C SER A 271 -12.17 -11.16 22.99
#